data_AF-A0A9Y2IE01-F1
#
_entry.id   AF-A0A9Y2IE01-F1
#
_cell.length_a   1.000
_cell.length_b   1.000
_cell.length_c   1.000
_cell.angle_alpha   90.00
_cell.angle_beta   90.00
_cell.angle_gamma   90.00
#
_symmetry.space_group_name_H-M   'P 1'
#
loop_
_entity.id
_entity.type
_entity.pdbx_description
1 polymer ?
#
loop_
_entity_poly.entity_id
_entity_poly.type
_entity_poly.pdbx_seq_one_letter_code
_entity_poly.pdbx_strand_id
1 'polypeptide(L)'
;MCPQHLQKFLELTSTYAGYDFDGSDWAAITAALDSSGTTDYPLIGRTELAARIHREDDGDHVAVTITGPASHSLGIRLRTLFDVLNYPGT
;
A
#
# COMPACT_ATOMS: atom_id res chain seq x y z
N MET A 1 -8.59 -1.41 5.63
CA MET A 1 -8.86 -0.70 4.36
C MET A 1 -9.54 -1.64 3.37
N CYS A 2 -10.46 -1.18 2.51
CA CYS A 2 -11.02 -2.03 1.45
C CYS A 2 -10.07 -2.14 0.24
N PRO A 3 -10.19 -3.17 -0.63
CA PRO A 3 -9.23 -3.41 -1.73
C PRO A 3 -9.07 -2.26 -2.73
N GLN A 4 -10.17 -1.54 -3.04
CA GLN A 4 -10.13 -0.39 -3.96
C GLN A 4 -9.30 0.77 -3.38
N HIS A 5 -9.43 1.02 -2.08
CA HIS A 5 -8.63 2.02 -1.39
C HIS A 5 -7.18 1.57 -1.24
N LEU A 6 -6.91 0.26 -1.09
CA LEU A 6 -5.55 -0.28 -1.07
C LEU A 6 -4.84 0.00 -2.40
N GLN A 7 -5.49 -0.29 -3.53
CA GLN A 7 -4.91 -0.02 -4.85
C GLN A 7 -4.54 1.47 -4.96
N LYS A 8 -5.48 2.37 -4.61
CA LYS A 8 -5.24 3.81 -4.64
C LYS A 8 -4.10 4.24 -3.72
N PHE A 9 -4.03 3.66 -2.52
CA PHE A 9 -2.97 3.91 -1.54
C PHE A 9 -1.60 3.54 -2.10
N LEU A 10 -1.48 2.37 -2.75
CA LEU A 10 -0.24 1.89 -3.33
C LEU A 10 0.18 2.70 -4.57
N GLU A 11 -0.74 3.08 -5.46
CA GLU A 11 -0.47 3.97 -6.59
C GLU A 11 0.16 5.31 -6.13
N LEU A 12 -0.45 5.94 -5.12
CA LEU A 12 0.01 7.22 -4.59
C LEU A 12 1.30 7.10 -3.78
N THR A 13 1.44 6.03 -2.98
CA THR A 13 2.69 5.72 -2.28
C THR A 13 3.83 5.52 -3.27
N SER A 14 3.60 4.78 -4.34
CA SER A 14 4.55 4.54 -5.42
C SER A 14 4.96 5.82 -6.13
N THR A 15 3.99 6.69 -6.42
CA THR A 15 4.24 8.03 -6.97
C THR A 15 5.19 8.83 -6.08
N TYR A 16 4.98 8.82 -4.76
CA TYR A 16 5.87 9.50 -3.82
C TYR A 16 7.25 8.86 -3.69
N ALA A 17 7.33 7.53 -3.80
CA ALA A 17 8.58 6.79 -3.83
C ALA A 17 9.34 6.96 -5.15
N GLY A 18 8.66 7.38 -6.22
CA GLY A 18 9.20 7.40 -7.58
C GLY A 18 9.26 6.02 -8.23
N TYR A 19 8.38 5.11 -7.81
CA TYR A 19 8.16 3.79 -8.42
C TYR A 19 6.97 3.88 -9.39
N ASP A 20 7.10 3.24 -10.56
CA ASP A 20 6.07 3.25 -11.61
C ASP A 20 5.11 2.07 -11.42
N PHE A 21 4.11 2.27 -10.56
CA PHE A 21 3.13 1.24 -10.22
C PHE A 21 2.06 1.12 -11.30
N ASP A 22 1.87 -0.09 -11.83
CA ASP A 22 0.93 -0.37 -12.91
C ASP A 22 -0.06 -1.51 -12.60
N GLY A 23 -0.85 -1.91 -13.60
CA GLY A 23 -1.85 -2.97 -13.45
C GLY A 23 -1.25 -4.37 -13.20
N SER A 24 -0.02 -4.62 -13.65
CA SER A 24 0.70 -5.87 -13.42
C SER A 24 1.10 -6.01 -11.95
N ASP A 25 1.52 -4.90 -11.34
CA ASP A 25 1.87 -4.85 -9.92
C ASP A 25 0.64 -5.14 -9.05
N TRP A 26 -0.49 -4.53 -9.40
CA TRP A 26 -1.75 -4.81 -8.74
C TRP A 26 -2.20 -6.27 -8.91
N ALA A 27 -2.05 -6.83 -10.10
CA ALA A 27 -2.36 -8.23 -10.36
C ALA A 27 -1.49 -9.19 -9.52
N ALA A 28 -0.20 -8.88 -9.35
CA ALA A 28 0.71 -9.67 -8.53
C ALA A 28 0.31 -9.65 -7.04
N ILE A 29 -0.03 -8.46 -6.52
CA ILE A 29 -0.47 -8.31 -5.12
C ILE A 29 -1.78 -9.05 -4.87
N THR A 30 -2.76 -8.90 -5.75
CA THR A 30 -4.07 -9.55 -5.60
C THR A 30 -3.95 -11.07 -5.68
N ALA A 31 -3.17 -11.61 -6.61
CA ALA A 31 -2.91 -13.05 -6.69
C ALA A 31 -2.22 -13.59 -5.42
N ALA A 32 -1.28 -12.84 -4.84
CA ALA A 32 -0.64 -13.22 -3.58
C ALA A 32 -1.65 -13.20 -2.41
N LEU A 33 -2.47 -12.15 -2.29
CA LEU A 33 -3.51 -12.07 -1.25
C LEU A 33 -4.56 -13.18 -1.38
N ASP A 34 -4.93 -13.58 -2.60
CA ASP A 34 -5.89 -14.66 -2.82
C ASP A 34 -5.31 -16.05 -2.50
N SER A 35 -3.99 -16.23 -2.62
CA SER A 35 -3.33 -17.51 -2.36
C SER A 35 -2.87 -17.71 -0.91
N SER A 36 -2.27 -16.70 -0.29
CA SER A 36 -1.68 -16.78 1.05
C SER A 36 -2.31 -15.84 2.07
N GLY A 37 -3.19 -14.92 1.65
CA GLY A 37 -3.74 -13.89 2.52
C GLY A 37 -2.72 -12.82 2.96
N THR A 38 -1.47 -12.91 2.51
CA THR A 38 -0.39 -11.99 2.91
C THR A 38 0.67 -11.87 1.83
N THR A 39 1.22 -10.67 1.64
CA THR A 39 2.30 -10.39 0.68
C THR A 39 3.18 -9.24 1.14
N ASP A 40 4.48 -9.37 0.85
CA ASP A 40 5.46 -8.29 0.95
C ASP A 40 5.80 -7.83 -0.47
N TYR A 41 5.52 -6.56 -0.78
CA TYR A 41 5.68 -6.01 -2.12
C TYR A 41 6.69 -4.84 -2.11
N PRO A 42 7.80 -4.94 -2.85
CA PRO A 42 8.81 -3.88 -2.87
C PRO A 42 8.39 -2.73 -3.80
N LEU A 43 8.57 -1.49 -3.35
CA LEU A 43 8.34 -0.25 -4.12
C LEU A 43 9.68 0.45 -4.32
N ILE A 44 10.47 -0.05 -5.28
CA ILE A 44 11.86 0.36 -5.49
C ILE A 44 11.90 1.50 -6.51
N GLY A 45 11.75 2.73 -6.00
CA GLY A 45 11.87 3.96 -6.78
C GLY A 45 13.13 4.74 -6.42
N ARG A 46 12.99 6.08 -6.38
CA ARG A 46 14.00 6.99 -5.82
C ARG A 46 14.16 6.82 -4.31
N THR A 47 13.07 6.44 -3.65
CA THR A 47 13.06 5.99 -2.25
C THR A 47 12.68 4.53 -2.25
N GLU A 48 13.46 3.69 -1.57
CA GLU A 48 13.12 2.28 -1.39
C GLU A 48 12.08 2.17 -0.28
N LEU A 49 10.88 1.69 -0.61
CA LEU A 49 9.86 1.34 0.37
C LEU A 49 9.47 -0.14 0.19
N ALA A 50 8.88 -0.72 1.23
CA ALA A 50 8.24 -2.03 1.15
C ALA A 50 6.84 -1.96 1.76
N ALA A 51 5.86 -2.52 1.05
CA ALA A 51 4.48 -2.65 1.50
C ALA A 51 4.22 -4.08 1.97
N ARG A 52 4.00 -4.24 3.27
CA ARG A 52 3.48 -5.49 3.85
C ARG A 52 1.97 -5.42 3.90
N ILE A 53 1.29 -6.35 3.24
CA ILE A 53 -0.15 -6.36 3.10
C ILE A 53 -0.68 -7.70 3.60
N HIS A 54 -1.70 -7.70 4.44
CA HIS A 54 -2.39 -8.92 4.84
C HIS A 54 -3.91 -8.71 4.88
N ARG A 55 -4.65 -9.76 4.54
CA ARG A 55 -6.11 -9.83 4.65
C ARG A 55 -6.48 -9.99 6.12
N GLU A 56 -7.47 -9.21 6.54
CA GLU A 56 -8.04 -9.28 7.89
C GLU A 56 -9.00 -10.47 8.00
N ASP A 57 -9.32 -10.88 9.23
CA ASP A 57 -10.18 -12.05 9.51
C ASP A 57 -11.61 -11.90 8.94
N ASP A 58 -12.05 -10.67 8.67
CA ASP A 58 -13.37 -10.40 8.07
C ASP A 58 -13.44 -10.68 6.56
N GLY A 59 -12.30 -10.91 5.90
CA GLY A 59 -12.21 -11.20 4.47
C GLY A 59 -12.42 -10.01 3.53
N ASP A 60 -13.00 -8.91 4.03
CA ASP A 60 -13.36 -7.71 3.26
C ASP A 60 -12.34 -6.59 3.38
N HIS A 61 -11.51 -6.63 4.43
CA HIS A 61 -10.48 -5.65 4.70
C HIS A 61 -9.07 -6.22 4.58
N VAL A 62 -8.16 -5.29 4.33
CA VAL A 62 -6.72 -5.51 4.34
C VAL A 62 -6.05 -4.49 5.26
N ALA A 63 -5.02 -4.93 5.95
CA ALA A 63 -4.05 -4.08 6.62
C ALA A 63 -2.81 -3.93 5.75
N VAL A 64 -2.24 -2.73 5.76
CA VAL A 64 -1.03 -2.38 5.03
C VAL A 64 -0.06 -1.66 5.95
N THR A 65 1.20 -2.07 5.92
CA THR A 65 2.31 -1.40 6.60
C THR A 65 3.35 -1.00 5.57
N ILE A 66 3.75 0.27 5.58
CA ILE A 66 4.85 0.77 4.75
C ILE A 66 6.11 0.89 5.60
N THR A 67 7.21 0.34 5.11
CA THR A 67 8.54 0.40 5.74
C THR A 67 9.58 0.92 4.76
N GLY A 68 10.67 1.50 5.26
CA GLY A 68 11.79 2.02 4.45
C GLY A 68 12.35 3.35 4.97
N PRO A 69 13.47 3.84 4.40
CA PRO A 69 14.10 5.12 4.76
C PRO A 69 13.27 6.33 4.26
N ALA A 70 12.07 6.51 4.78
CA ALA A 70 11.23 7.66 4.45
C ALA A 70 11.75 8.94 5.13
N SER A 71 11.82 10.04 4.38
CA SER A 71 12.02 11.36 4.97
C SER A 71 10.82 11.73 5.86
N HIS A 72 11.01 12.65 6.82
CA HIS A 72 9.92 13.08 7.70
C HIS A 72 8.70 13.60 6.92
N SER A 73 8.92 14.37 5.85
CA SER A 73 7.85 14.88 5.00
C SER A 73 7.14 13.78 4.22
N LEU A 74 7.86 12.75 3.74
CA LEU A 74 7.26 11.59 3.10
C LEU A 74 6.41 10.79 4.11
N GLY A 75 6.93 10.57 5.32
CA GLY A 75 6.19 9.89 6.39
C GLY A 75 4.85 10.58 6.71
N ILE A 76 4.84 11.91 6.81
CA ILE A 76 3.60 12.68 7.01
C ILE A 76 2.63 12.47 5.85
N ARG A 77 3.11 12.57 4.59
CA ARG A 77 2.25 12.39 3.40
C ARG A 77 1.61 11.00 3.36
N LEU A 78 2.40 9.95 3.63
CA LEU A 78 1.90 8.57 3.64
C LEU A 78 0.91 8.35 4.78
N ARG A 79 1.15 8.96 5.95
CA ARG A 79 0.22 8.90 7.08
C ARG A 79 -1.12 9.58 6.73
N THR A 80 -1.07 10.80 6.21
CA THR A 80 -2.28 11.53 5.80
C THR A 80 -3.04 10.78 4.72
N LEU A 81 -2.33 10.20 3.74
CA LEU A 81 -2.94 9.40 2.69
C LEU A 81 -3.64 8.16 3.26
N PHE A 82 -2.98 7.47 4.20
CA PHE A 82 -3.57 6.32 4.90
C PHE A 82 -4.83 6.72 5.66
N ASP A 83 -4.79 7.81 6.42
CA ASP A 83 -5.93 8.28 7.21
C ASP A 83 -7.13 8.62 6.30
N VAL A 84 -6.92 9.32 5.19
CA VAL A 84 -7.99 9.68 4.23
C VAL A 84 -8.62 8.45 3.57
N LEU A 85 -7.82 7.44 3.20
CA LEU A 85 -8.29 6.26 2.49
C LEU A 85 -8.85 5.18 3.43
N ASN A 86 -8.40 5.14 4.68
CA ASN A 86 -8.88 4.16 5.66
C ASN A 86 -10.06 4.69 6.48
N TYR A 87 -10.19 6.02 6.62
CA TYR A 87 -11.27 6.71 7.33
C TYR A 87 -11.74 7.95 6.55
N PRO A 88 -12.56 7.77 5.49
CA PRO A 88 -13.12 8.89 4.74
C PRO A 88 -14.25 9.56 5.56
N GLY A 89 -13.90 10.22 6.67
CA GLY A 89 -14.86 10.93 7.52
C GLY A 89 -14.43 11.03 8.99
N THR A 90 -13.85 12.18 9.34
CA THR A 90 -14.24 12.94 10.54
C THR A 90 -14.90 14.22 10.07
#